data_AF-A0AAX3NQC0-F1
#
_entry.id   AF-A0AAX3NQC0-F1
#
_cell.length_a   1.000
_cell.length_b   1.000
_cell.length_c   1.000
_cell.angle_alpha   90.00
_cell.angle_beta   90.00
_cell.angle_gamma   90.00
#
_symmetry.space_group_name_H-M   'P 1'
#
loop_
_entity.id
_entity.type
_entity.pdbx_description
1 polymer ?
#
loop_
_entity_poly.entity_id
_entity_poly.type
_entity_poly.pdbx_seq_one_letter_code
_entity_poly.pdbx_strand_id
1 'polypeptide(L)' 'MHFASFSDFMAMGGYAFYVWLSFGLTLVCLVGIIISTRMKTRSLLGELRSKQAREARRKAARQMENTL' A
#
# COMPACT_ATOMS: atom_id res chain seq x y z
N MET A 1 -38.53 0.70 -25.44
CA MET A 1 -37.14 0.27 -25.16
C MET A 1 -36.34 1.53 -24.85
N HIS A 2 -36.19 1.92 -23.58
CA HIS A 2 -35.80 3.29 -23.21
C HIS A 2 -34.33 3.45 -22.74
N PHE A 3 -33.57 2.37 -22.72
CA PHE A 3 -32.15 2.36 -22.37
C PHE A 3 -31.45 1.32 -23.25
N ALA A 4 -31.18 1.68 -24.51
CA ALA A 4 -30.61 0.74 -25.49
C ALA A 4 -29.08 0.79 -25.54
N SER A 5 -28.42 1.69 -24.80
CA SER A 5 -26.97 1.82 -24.91
C SER A 5 -26.29 2.40 -23.67
N PHE A 6 -25.08 1.92 -23.40
CA PHE A 6 -24.13 2.50 -22.43
C PHE A 6 -23.89 4.00 -22.70
N SER A 7 -24.06 4.42 -23.95
CA SER A 7 -24.00 5.81 -24.40
C SER A 7 -25.10 6.69 -23.79
N ASP A 8 -26.34 6.20 -23.61
CA ASP A 8 -27.43 6.98 -22.98
C ASP A 8 -27.19 7.18 -21.49
N PHE A 9 -26.56 6.19 -20.84
CA PHE A 9 -26.17 6.29 -19.44
C PHE A 9 -25.09 7.36 -19.24
N MET A 10 -24.17 7.48 -20.19
CA MET A 10 -23.14 8.54 -20.22
C MET A 10 -23.70 9.90 -20.63
N ALA A 11 -24.70 9.93 -21.52
CA ALA A 11 -25.31 11.13 -22.08
C ALA A 11 -26.49 11.70 -21.25
N MET A 12 -26.85 11.09 -20.12
CA MET A 12 -27.98 11.46 -19.25
C MET A 12 -27.84 12.82 -18.52
N GLY A 13 -27.02 13.74 -19.02
CA GLY A 13 -26.95 15.13 -18.51
C GLY A 13 -26.05 15.32 -17.29
N GLY A 14 -24.99 14.51 -17.14
CA GLY A 14 -23.92 14.77 -16.15
C GLY A 14 -23.85 13.79 -14.97
N TYR A 15 -24.87 12.96 -14.73
CA TYR A 15 -24.88 12.00 -13.61
C TYR A 15 -23.80 10.93 -13.69
N ALA A 16 -23.48 10.42 -14.88
CA ALA A 16 -22.41 9.44 -15.06
C ALA A 16 -21.05 9.95 -14.58
N PHE A 17 -20.79 11.26 -14.71
CA PHE A 17 -19.55 11.87 -14.23
C PHE A 17 -19.45 11.82 -12.69
N TYR A 18 -20.55 12.11 -11.98
CA TYR A 18 -20.61 12.02 -10.52
C TYR A 18 -20.44 10.58 -10.01
N VAL A 19 -21.03 9.60 -10.71
CA VAL A 19 -20.86 8.18 -10.38
C VAL A 19 -19.40 7.78 -10.57
N TRP A 20 -18.80 8.09 -11.72
CA TRP A 20 -17.39 7.79 -11.98
C TRP A 20 -16.42 8.48 -11.01
N LEU A 21 -16.69 9.73 -10.62
CA LEU A 21 -15.90 10.40 -9.59
C LEU A 21 -16.03 9.72 -8.23
N SER A 22 -17.22 9.30 -7.84
CA SER A 22 -17.45 8.62 -6.55
C SER A 22 -16.75 7.26 -6.51
N PHE A 23 -16.85 6.49 -7.60
CA PHE A 23 -16.12 5.23 -7.76
C PHE A 23 -14.60 5.45 -7.82
N GLY A 24 -14.14 6.46 -8.56
CA GLY A 24 -12.74 6.84 -8.65
C GLY A 24 -12.16 7.25 -7.29
N LEU A 25 -12.87 8.08 -6.54
CA LEU A 25 -12.47 8.50 -5.19
C LEU A 25 -12.37 7.30 -4.24
N THR A 26 -13.35 6.40 -4.30
CA THR A 26 -13.35 5.16 -3.50
C THR A 26 -12.15 4.27 -3.88
N LEU A 27 -11.88 4.12 -5.17
CA LEU A 27 -10.74 3.35 -5.67
C LEU A 27 -9.41 3.98 -5.21
N VAL A 28 -9.28 5.30 -5.28
CA VAL A 28 -8.11 6.05 -4.80
C VAL A 28 -7.90 5.83 -3.30
N CYS A 29 -8.96 5.93 -2.49
CA CYS A 29 -8.89 5.64 -1.06
C CYS A 29 -8.43 4.20 -0.79
N LEU A 30 -8.99 3.22 -1.49
CA LEU A 30 -8.62 1.82 -1.35
C LEU A 30 -7.15 1.58 -1.72
N VAL A 31 -6.71 2.11 -2.87
CA VAL A 31 -5.32 2.04 -3.32
C VAL A 31 -4.39 2.74 -2.32
N GLY A 32 -4.78 3.89 -1.78
CA GLY A 32 -4.04 4.60 -0.73
C GLY A 32 -3.84 3.75 0.53
N ILE A 33 -4.87 3.05 0.98
CA ILE A 33 -4.78 2.13 2.14
C ILE A 33 -3.86 0.94 1.83
N ILE A 34 -3.95 0.36 0.63
CA ILE A 34 -3.10 -0.75 0.21
C ILE A 34 -1.63 -0.31 0.16
N ILE A 35 -1.34 0.84 -0.45
CA ILE A 35 0.02 1.41 -0.52
C ILE A 35 0.53 1.70 0.90
N SER A 36 -0.27 2.36 1.73
CA SER A 36 0.10 2.67 3.12
C SER A 36 0.40 1.41 3.94
N THR A 37 -0.43 0.37 3.81
CA THR A 37 -0.19 -0.95 4.41
C THR A 37 1.12 -1.56 3.93
N ARG A 38 1.35 -1.58 2.62
CA ARG A 38 2.57 -2.14 2.01
C ARG A 38 3.82 -1.38 2.46
N MET A 39 3.75 -0.05 2.55
CA MET A 39 4.84 0.79 3.03
C MET A 39 5.12 0.53 4.52
N LYS A 40 4.09 0.44 5.37
CA LYS A 40 4.25 0.11 6.80
C LYS A 40 4.91 -1.25 6.99
N THR A 41 4.46 -2.28 6.27
CA THR A 41 5.07 -3.62 6.35
C THR A 41 6.54 -3.61 5.92
N ARG A 42 6.88 -2.87 4.85
CA ARG A 42 8.27 -2.73 4.40
C ARG A 42 9.13 -1.95 5.38
N SER A 43 8.59 -0.89 6.00
CA SER A 43 9.29 -0.10 7.00
C SER A 43 9.62 -0.92 8.25
N LEU A 44 8.66 -1.72 8.74
CA LEU A 44 8.87 -2.61 9.89
C LEU A 44 9.96 -3.66 9.61
N LEU A 45 9.96 -4.26 8.42
CA LEU A 45 11.02 -5.20 8.01
C LEU A 45 12.39 -4.52 7.85
N GLY A 46 12.43 -3.26 7.41
CA GLY A 46 13.66 -2.47 7.29
C GLY A 46 14.28 -2.15 8.66
N GLU A 47 13.45 -1.78 9.64
CA GLU A 47 13.91 -1.55 11.01
C GLU A 47 14.44 -2.83 11.68
N LEU A 48 13.77 -3.97 11.45
CA LEU A 48 14.22 -5.26 11.96
C LEU A 48 15.57 -5.68 11.38
N ARG A 49 15.79 -5.52 10.07
CA ARG A 49 17.12 -5.76 9.46
C ARG A 49 18.20 -4.88 10.08
N SER A 50 17.88 -3.61 10.33
CA SER A 50 18.80 -2.65 10.93
C SER A 50 19.16 -3.01 12.38
N LYS A 51 18.20 -3.54 13.15
CA LYS A 51 18.44 -4.06 14.51
C LYS A 51 19.24 -5.36 14.51
N GLN A 52 18.89 -6.32 13.64
CA GLN A 52 19.62 -7.59 13.50
C GLN A 52 21.08 -7.38 13.11
N ALA A 53 21.39 -6.45 12.20
CA ALA A 53 22.77 -6.17 11.81
C ALA A 53 23.63 -5.67 12.98
N ARG A 54 23.05 -4.92 13.92
CA ARG A 54 23.74 -4.45 15.14
C ARG A 54 23.92 -5.57 16.16
N GLU A 55 22.92 -6.43 16.33
CA GLU A 55 23.00 -7.58 17.23
C GLU A 55 23.98 -8.64 16.73
N ALA A 56 24.04 -8.89 15.42
CA ALA A 56 25.00 -9.80 14.80
C ALA A 56 26.46 -9.37 15.08
N ARG A 57 26.75 -8.06 14.97
CA ARG A 57 28.07 -7.52 15.31
C ARG A 57 28.42 -7.69 16.78
N ARG A 58 27.47 -7.47 17.69
CA ARG A 58 27.66 -7.71 19.13
C ARG A 58 27.84 -9.18 19.49
N LYS A 59 27.17 -10.10 18.77
CA LYS A 59 27.40 -11.55 18.93
C LYS A 59 28.78 -11.96 18.41
N ALA A 60 29.19 -11.49 17.24
CA ALA A 60 30.52 -11.77 16.69
C ALA A 60 31.65 -11.28 17.61
N ALA A 61 31.51 -10.10 18.21
CA ALA A 61 32.46 -9.59 19.20
C ALA A 61 32.53 -10.46 20.47
N ARG A 62 31.37 -10.86 21.02
CA ARG A 62 31.31 -11.75 22.19
C ARG A 62 31.84 -13.16 21.91
N GLN A 63 31.68 -13.64 20.68
CA GLN A 63 32.19 -14.95 20.28
C GLN A 63 33.72 -14.95 20.16
N MET A 64 34.33 -13.84 19.71
CA MET A 64 35.79 -13.67 19.75
C MET A 64 36.34 -13.57 21.17
N GLU A 65 35.62 -12.92 22.10
CA GLU A 65 36.04 -12.80 23.50
C GLU A 65 36.00 -14.13 24.26
N ASN A 66 35.06 -15.03 23.94
CA ASN A 66 34.93 -16.34 24.59
C ASN A 66 35.81 -17.45 23.97
N THR A 67 36.68 -17.11 23.01
CA THR A 67 37.58 -18.09 22.35
C THR A 67 39.07 -17.81 22.67
N LEU A 68 39.37 -16.85 23.55
CA LEU A 68 40.69 -16.55 24.10
C LEU A 68 40.76 -17.02 25.56
#